data_AF-A0A257PQ83-F1
#
_entry.id   AF-A0A257PQ83-F1
#
_cell.length_a   1.000
_cell.length_b   1.000
_cell.length_c   1.000
_cell.angle_alpha   90.00
_cell.angle_beta   90.00
_cell.angle_gamma   90.00
#
_symmetry.space_group_name_H-M   'P 1'
#
loop_
_entity.id
_entity.type
_entity.pdbx_description
1 polymer ?
#
loop_
_entity_poly.entity_id
_entity_poly.type
_entity_poly.pdbx_seq_one_letter_code
_entity_poly.pdbx_strand_id
1 'polypeptide(L)' 'MLLTGYKTAMRLASPALRRMLRARIARGKERPDRLVERFGIASLKRPAGRLIWCHAASVGETMSILPVIEA' A
#
# COMPACT_ATOMS: atom_id res chain seq x y z
N MET A 1 23.01 -14.53 -2.99
CA MET A 1 22.14 -15.72 -2.85
C MET A 1 20.93 -15.48 -1.94
N LEU A 2 21.10 -14.96 -0.72
CA LEU A 2 20.00 -14.64 0.22
C LEU A 2 18.93 -13.70 -0.36
N LEU A 3 19.32 -12.59 -0.99
CA LEU A 3 18.38 -11.64 -1.59
C LEU A 3 17.57 -12.26 -2.74
N THR A 4 18.21 -13.11 -3.55
CA THR A 4 17.56 -13.82 -4.65
C THR A 4 16.54 -14.82 -4.12
N GLY A 5 16.92 -15.62 -3.11
CA GLY A 5 16.01 -16.54 -2.43
C GLY A 5 14.80 -15.82 -1.81
N TYR A 6 15.05 -14.72 -1.10
CA TYR A 6 14.01 -13.86 -0.53
C TYR A 6 13.05 -13.33 -1.61
N LYS A 7 13.58 -12.74 -2.70
CA LYS A 7 12.76 -12.22 -3.81
C LYS A 7 11.92 -13.32 -4.46
N THR A 8 12.48 -14.51 -4.67
CA THR A 8 11.77 -15.64 -5.25
C THR A 8 10.66 -16.14 -4.32
N ALA A 9 10.94 -16.29 -3.02
CA ALA A 9 9.94 -16.67 -2.03
C ALA A 9 8.78 -15.66 -1.98
N MET A 10 9.07 -14.36 -1.97
CA MET A 10 8.04 -13.31 -1.99
C MET A 10 7.20 -13.33 -3.27
N ARG A 11 7.82 -13.58 -4.43
CA ARG A 11 7.09 -13.75 -5.71
C ARG A 11 6.17 -14.96 -5.69
N LEU A 12 6.63 -16.10 -5.18
CA LEU A 12 5.83 -17.32 -5.05
C LEU A 12 4.69 -17.16 -4.03
N ALA A 13 4.88 -16.35 -2.98
CA ALA A 13 3.83 -16.04 -1.99
C ALA A 13 2.77 -15.03 -2.51
N SER A 14 3.06 -14.30 -3.59
CA SER A 14 2.18 -13.23 -4.10
C SER A 14 0.74 -13.67 -4.45
N PRO A 15 0.47 -14.86 -5.03
CA PRO A 15 -0.89 -15.35 -5.24
C PRO A 15 -1.67 -15.58 -3.93
N ALA A 16 -1.00 -16.04 -2.88
CA ALA A 16 -1.62 -16.21 -1.56
C ALA A 16 -2.04 -14.86 -0.97
N LEU A 17 -1.19 -13.83 -1.11
CA LEU A 17 -1.50 -12.45 -0.72
C LEU A 17 -2.76 -11.93 -1.47
N ARG A 18 -2.84 -12.16 -2.78
CA ARG A 18 -4.03 -11.78 -3.59
C ARG A 18 -5.31 -12.44 -3.07
N ARG A 19 -5.26 -13.73 -2.73
CA ARG A 19 -6.42 -14.45 -2.18
C ARG A 19 -6.80 -13.95 -0.79
N MET A 20 -5.82 -13.67 0.08
CA MET A 20 -6.06 -13.08 1.40
C MET A 20 -6.76 -11.71 1.28
N LEU A 21 -6.30 -10.84 0.38
CA LEU A 21 -6.91 -9.52 0.18
C LEU A 21 -8.34 -9.61 -0.35
N ARG A 22 -8.64 -10.51 -1.30
CA ARG A 22 -10.02 -10.77 -1.75
C ARG A 22 -10.93 -11.21 -0.60
N ALA A 23 -10.45 -12.08 0.27
CA ALA A 23 -11.20 -12.50 1.46
C ALA A 23 -11.43 -11.34 2.45
N ARG A 24 -10.49 -10.39 2.56
CA ARG A 24 -10.67 -9.19 3.40
C ARG A 24 -11.69 -8.23 2.80
N ILE A 25 -11.73 -8.09 1.46
CA ILE A 25 -12.79 -7.34 0.76
C ILE A 25 -14.17 -7.93 1.10
N ALA A 26 -14.34 -9.24 0.98
CA ALA A 26 -15.61 -9.91 1.30
C ALA A 26 -16.06 -9.69 2.76
N ARG A 27 -15.11 -9.43 3.67
CA ARG A 27 -15.38 -9.11 5.09
C ARG A 27 -15.53 -7.61 5.37
N GLY A 28 -15.53 -6.75 4.35
CA GLY A 28 -15.60 -5.29 4.52
C GLY A 28 -14.36 -4.66 5.16
N LYS A 29 -13.22 -5.38 5.19
CA LYS A 29 -11.96 -4.90 5.82
C LYS A 29 -11.02 -4.19 4.84
N GLU A 30 -11.42 -4.06 3.58
CA GLU A 30 -10.66 -3.39 2.52
C GLU A 30 -11.61 -2.68 1.56
N ARG A 31 -11.06 -1.70 0.83
CA ARG A 31 -11.76 -0.94 -0.20
C ARG A 31 -11.51 -1.56 -1.59
N PRO A 32 -12.53 -2.14 -2.27
CA PRO A 32 -12.35 -2.80 -3.56
C PRO A 32 -11.81 -1.85 -4.64
N ASP A 33 -12.29 -0.60 -4.64
CA ASP A 33 -11.92 0.48 -5.56
C ASP A 33 -10.45 0.91 -5.43
N ARG A 34 -9.82 0.66 -4.27
CA ARG A 34 -8.43 1.05 -3.97
C ARG A 34 -7.50 -0.15 -3.78
N LEU A 35 -7.95 -1.36 -4.12
CA LEU A 35 -7.18 -2.58 -3.88
C LEU A 35 -5.81 -2.56 -4.54
N VAL A 36 -5.69 -1.92 -5.72
CA VAL A 36 -4.44 -1.82 -6.48
C VAL A 36 -3.33 -1.11 -5.69
N GLU A 37 -3.68 -0.20 -4.77
CA GLU A 37 -2.72 0.50 -3.91
C GLU A 37 -1.98 -0.46 -2.97
N ARG A 38 -2.62 -1.56 -2.54
CA ARG A 38 -1.98 -2.62 -1.73
C ARG A 38 -0.86 -3.34 -2.48
N PHE A 39 -0.82 -3.23 -3.81
CA PHE A 39 0.23 -3.78 -4.66
C PHE A 39 1.25 -2.71 -5.10
N GLY A 40 1.21 -1.51 -4.51
CA GLY A 40 2.10 -0.40 -4.86
C GLY A 40 1.77 0.27 -6.19
N ILE A 41 0.59 0.00 -6.75
CA ILE A 41 0.12 0.66 -7.97
C ILE A 41 -0.59 1.94 -7.54
N ALA A 42 0.00 3.08 -7.86
CA ALA A 42 -0.57 4.38 -7.55
C ALA A 42 -1.92 4.56 -8.25
N SER A 43 -2.91 5.08 -7.51
CA SER A 43 -4.25 5.37 -8.03
C SER A 43 -4.31 6.67 -8.83
N LEU A 44 -3.28 7.51 -8.76
CA LEU A 44 -3.19 8.79 -9.43
C LEU A 44 -1.88 8.91 -10.21
N LYS A 45 -1.92 9.67 -11.31
CA LYS A 45 -0.70 10.07 -12.03
C LYS A 45 0.16 10.94 -11.13
N ARG A 46 1.48 10.77 -11.23
CA ARG A 46 2.43 11.61 -10.51
C ARG A 46 2.27 13.09 -10.95
N PRO A 47 2.01 14.03 -10.03
CA PRO A 47 1.99 15.45 -10.37
C PRO A 47 3.37 15.96 -10.78
N ALA A 48 3.40 17.01 -11.60
CA ALA A 48 4.64 17.68 -11.96
C ALA A 48 5.22 18.45 -10.76
N GLY A 49 6.54 18.59 -10.72
CA GLY A 49 7.24 19.36 -9.69
C GLY A 49 7.81 18.53 -8.53
N ARG A 50 8.18 19.23 -7.45
CA ARG A 50 8.76 18.62 -6.23
C ARG A 50 7.65 18.00 -5.39
N LEU A 51 7.89 16.80 -4.91
CA LEU A 51 6.97 16.07 -4.03
C LEU A 51 7.69 15.69 -2.75
N ILE A 52 7.01 15.81 -1.62
CA ILE A 52 7.44 15.27 -0.33
C ILE A 52 6.67 13.97 -0.13
N TRP A 53 7.38 12.88 0.15
CA TRP A 53 6.74 11.61 0.47
C TRP A 53 6.54 11.50 1.98
N CYS A 54 5.29 11.37 2.38
CA CYS A 54 4.86 11.21 3.76
C CYS A 54 4.43 9.76 4.00
N HIS A 55 4.94 9.12 5.06
CA HIS A 55 4.55 7.78 5.46
C HIS A 55 3.97 7.79 6.88
N ALA A 56 2.80 7.17 7.04
CA ALA A 56 2.14 6.95 8.32
C ALA A 56 1.66 5.50 8.37
N ALA A 57 2.18 4.72 9.31
CA ALA A 57 1.87 3.31 9.49
C ALA A 57 0.66 3.07 10.41
N SER A 58 0.29 4.08 11.20
CA SER A 58 -0.79 4.05 12.18
C SER A 58 -1.81 5.18 11.99
N VAL A 59 -2.97 5.03 12.63
CA VAL A 59 -4.02 6.06 12.67
C VAL A 59 -3.48 7.34 13.34
N GLY A 60 -2.76 7.20 14.45
CA GLY A 60 -2.19 8.35 15.17
C GLY A 60 -1.21 9.14 14.31
N GLU A 61 -0.28 8.47 13.62
CA GLU A 61 0.66 9.13 12.70
C GLU A 61 -0.07 9.83 11.54
N THR A 62 -1.14 9.22 11.02
CA THR A 62 -1.95 9.81 9.95
C THR A 62 -2.65 11.09 10.45
N MET A 63 -3.21 11.06 11.65
CA MET A 63 -3.87 12.24 12.23
C MET A 63 -2.88 13.37 12.53
N SER A 64 -1.65 13.04 12.95
CA SER A 64 -0.62 14.04 13.25
C SER A 64 -0.07 14.73 11.99
N ILE A 65 -0.07 14.07 10.83
CA ILE A 65 0.51 14.64 9.60
C ILE A 65 -0.47 15.48 8.78
N LEU A 66 -1.79 15.23 8.87
CA LEU A 66 -2.80 15.96 8.10
C LEU A 66 -2.72 17.49 8.29
N PRO A 67 -2.60 18.03 9.53
CA PRO A 67 -2.48 19.48 9.72
C PRO A 67 -1.24 20.09 9.06
N VAL A 68 -0.16 19.32 8.91
CA VAL A 68 1.09 19.77 8.26
C VAL A 68 0.93 19.81 6.74
N ILE A 69 0.06 18.97 6.18
CA ILE A 69 -0.24 18.94 4.73
C ILE A 69 -1.19 20.07 4.34
N GLU A 70 -2.10 20.45 5.23
CA GLU A 70 -3.13 21.47 4.99
C GLU A 70 -2.66 22.92 5.22
N ALA A 71 -1.57 23.11 5.98
CA ALA A 71 -0.96 24.42 6.27
C ALA A 71 -0.18 24.99 5.08
#